data_AF-A0A919NS58-F1
#
_entry.id   AF-A0A919NS58-F1
#
_cell.length_a   1.000
_cell.length_b   1.000
_cell.length_c   1.000
_cell.angle_alpha   90.00
_cell.angle_beta   90.00
_cell.angle_gamma   90.00
#
_symmetry.space_group_name_H-M   'P 1'
#
loop_
_entity.id
_entity.type
_entity.pdbx_description
1 polymer ?
#
loop_
_entity_poly.entity_id
_entity_poly.type
_entity_poly.pdbx_seq_one_letter_code
_entity_poly.pdbx_strand_id
1 'polypeptide(L)' 'MIFAFDPAREAIFLVAGDKAGRWQSWYQDAIALADARFSAHLAELEKER' A
#
# COMPACT_ATOMS: atom_id res chain seq x y z
N MET A 1 0.00 7.82 5.92
CA MET A 1 0.50 7.64 4.55
C MET A 1 1.33 6.37 4.51
N ILE A 2 1.03 5.46 3.58
CA ILE A 2 1.82 4.27 3.28
C ILE A 2 2.10 4.25 1.78
N PHE A 3 3.35 4.03 1.41
CA PHE A 3 3.81 3.88 0.04
C PHE A 3 4.89 2.79 -0.02
N ALA A 4 5.11 2.21 -1.20
CA ALA A 4 6.14 1.21 -1.45
C ALA A 4 6.79 1.46 -2.82
N PHE A 5 7.99 0.91 -3.04
CA PHE A 5 8.58 0.84 -4.36
C PHE A 5 8.29 -0.52 -4.98
N ASP A 6 7.89 -0.53 -6.25
CA ASP A 6 7.71 -1.75 -7.01
C ASP A 6 9.04 -2.23 -7.66
N PRO A 7 9.06 -3.38 -8.35
CA PRO A 7 10.26 -3.89 -9.02
C PRO A 7 10.81 -2.98 -10.14
N ALA A 8 9.98 -2.11 -10.72
CA ALA A 8 10.39 -1.09 -11.69
C ALA A 8 11.05 0.13 -11.02
N ARG A 9 11.09 0.16 -9.68
CA ARG A 9 11.55 1.26 -8.84
C ARG A 9 10.65 2.49 -8.91
N GLU A 10 9.36 2.28 -9.15
CA GLU A 10 8.35 3.32 -9.10
C GLU A 10 7.73 3.39 -7.71
N ALA A 11 7.52 4.60 -7.21
CA ALA A 11 6.88 4.81 -5.92
C ALA A 11 5.36 4.71 -6.07
N ILE A 12 4.77 3.70 -5.43
CA ILE A 12 3.34 3.44 -5.46
C ILE A 12 2.70 3.89 -4.15
N PHE A 13 1.68 4.74 -4.27
CA PHE A 13 0.91 5.21 -3.13
C PHE A 13 -0.18 4.21 -2.76
N LEU A 14 -0.13 3.66 -1.53
CA LEU A 14 -1.02 2.57 -1.12
C LEU A 14 -2.17 3.03 -0.23
N VAL A 15 -1.91 3.94 0.72
CA VAL A 15 -2.92 4.45 1.66
C VAL A 15 -2.68 5.92 2.02
N ALA A 16 -3.72 6.74 1.81
CA ALA A 16 -3.90 8.08 2.37
C ALA A 16 -4.96 8.04 3.47
N GLY A 17 -4.83 8.91 4.47
CA GLY A 17 -5.88 9.09 5.45
C GLY A 17 -5.42 9.85 6.67
N ASP A 18 -6.41 10.28 7.46
CA ASP A 18 -6.17 10.92 8.74
C ASP A 18 -5.93 9.87 9.84
N LYS A 19 -4.73 9.94 10.41
CA LYS A 19 -4.26 9.09 11.51
C LYS A 19 -4.29 9.80 12.87
N ALA A 20 -4.67 11.07 12.93
CA ALA A 20 -4.67 11.85 14.15
C ALA A 20 -5.61 11.21 15.20
N GLY A 21 -5.09 11.03 16.42
CA GLY A 21 -5.86 10.44 17.53
C GLY A 21 -6.19 8.94 17.42
N ARG A 22 -5.82 8.26 16.33
CA ARG A 22 -6.15 6.84 16.09
C ARG A 22 -4.96 6.00 15.61
N TRP A 23 -3.74 6.34 16.02
CA TRP A 23 -2.51 5.77 15.46
C TRP A 23 -2.50 4.23 15.45
N GLN A 24 -2.82 3.56 16.56
CA GLN A 24 -2.80 2.10 16.63
C GLN A 24 -3.81 1.42 15.69
N SER A 25 -5.09 1.77 15.80
CA SER A 25 -6.13 1.17 14.94
C SER A 25 -5.94 1.55 13.47
N TRP A 26 -5.54 2.81 13.21
CA TRP A 26 -5.26 3.26 11.85
C TRP A 26 -4.15 2.43 11.20
N TYR A 27 -3.04 2.14 11.90
CA TYR A 27 -1.99 1.30 11.31
C TYR A 27 -2.43 -0.14 11.11
N GLN A 28 -3.22 -0.73 12.01
CA GLN A 28 -3.76 -2.08 11.82
C GLN A 28 -4.58 -2.19 10.52
N ASP A 29 -5.50 -1.25 10.31
CA ASP A 29 -6.35 -1.23 9.12
C ASP A 29 -5.56 -0.82 7.86
N ALA A 30 -4.71 0.21 7.98
CA ALA A 30 -3.96 0.76 6.85
C ALA A 30 -2.89 -0.22 6.34
N ILE A 31 -2.25 -1.01 7.21
CA ILE A 31 -1.26 -2.02 6.79
C ILE A 31 -1.97 -3.13 6.00
N ALA A 32 -3.04 -3.71 6.56
CA ALA A 32 -3.78 -4.78 5.87
C ALA A 32 -4.28 -4.32 4.48
N LEU A 33 -4.75 -3.07 4.39
CA LEU A 33 -5.20 -2.48 3.14
C LEU A 33 -4.05 -2.19 2.16
N ALA A 34 -2.90 -1.73 2.66
CA ALA A 34 -1.71 -1.49 1.86
C ALA A 34 -1.17 -2.80 1.26
N ASP A 35 -1.11 -3.86 2.07
CA ASP A 35 -0.67 -5.19 1.64
C ASP A 35 -1.55 -5.72 0.51
N ALA A 36 -2.87 -5.69 0.68
CA ALA A 36 -3.81 -6.14 -0.36
C ALA A 36 -3.64 -5.38 -1.68
N ARG A 37 -3.46 -4.06 -1.61
CA ARG A 37 -3.23 -3.21 -2.80
C ARG A 37 -1.89 -3.50 -3.47
N PHE A 38 -0.84 -3.68 -2.68
CA PHE A 38 0.48 -3.95 -3.22
C PHE A 38 0.55 -5.34 -3.87
N SER A 39 -0.05 -6.36 -3.26
CA SER A 39 -0.17 -7.68 -3.88
C SER A 39 -0.93 -7.63 -5.22
N ALA A 40 -2.02 -6.86 -5.28
CA ALA A 40 -2.76 -6.67 -6.53
C ALA A 40 -1.93 -5.95 -7.61
N HIS A 41 -1.17 -4.90 -7.23
CA HIS A 41 -0.25 -4.20 -8.13
C HIS A 41 0.81 -5.14 -8.71
N LEU A 42 1.45 -5.96 -7.86
CA LEU A 42 2.46 -6.92 -8.31
C LEU A 42 1.87 -7.99 -9.25
N ALA A 43 0.67 -8.48 -8.94
CA ALA A 43 -0.01 -9.46 -9.78
C ALA A 43 -0.40 -8.89 -11.16
N GLU A 44 -0.68 -7.59 -11.26
CA GLU A 44 -0.92 -6.95 -12.55
C GLU A 44 0.38 -6.74 -13.33
N LEU A 45 1.45 -6.27 -12.67
CA LEU A 45 2.78 -6.16 -13.27
C LEU A 45 3.30 -7.50 -13.82
N GLU A 46 3.00 -8.62 -13.16
CA GLU A 46 3.37 -9.95 -13.65
C GLU A 46 2.62 -10.36 -14.91
N LYS A 47 1.38 -9.89 -15.13
CA LYS A 47 0.62 -10.18 -16.35
C LYS A 47 1.04 -9.32 -17.54
N GLU A 48 1.49 -8.10 -17.26
CA GLU A 48 1.97 -7.17 -18.28
C GLU A 48 3.39 -7.51 -18.78
N ARG A 49 4.07 -8.46 -18.12
CA ARG A 49 5.43 -8.90 -18.43
C ARG A 49 5.48 -10.06 -19.43
#